data_AF-A0A9W8MP55-F1
#
_entry.id   AF-A0A9W8MP55-F1
#
_cell.length_a   1.000
_cell.length_b   1.000
_cell.length_c   1.000
_cell.angle_alpha   90.00
_cell.angle_beta   90.00
_cell.angle_gamma   90.00
#
_symmetry.space_group_name_H-M   'P 1'
#
loop_
_entity.id
_entity.type
_entity.pdbx_description
1 polymer ?
#
loop_
_entity_poly.entity_id
_entity_poly.type
_entity_poly.pdbx_seq_one_letter_code
_entity_poly.pdbx_strand_id
1 'polypeptide(L)'
;MTMNRDLEELARVAKNAQELRTRSSMSLGGGRNKIDLGDPSKWSLSDSPQFGQVMKLYEKDLEYLDTEREKQRQKLKEIQSDMLKAGTRKEEIARFNRAKDDKEFAKMLRARTLGPEHSETQTQLRKSIRTIRDRVQKLEKRLQDDKKKLSQAQSCKPAFRSESLPTFTRNRLNSLPERRPLIQLIAPTEISSSQSTSNQNRSPGWPHALGS
;
A
#
# COMPACT_ATOMS: atom_id res chain seq x y z
N MET A 1 -102.80 -29.06 11.02
CA MET A 1 -102.51 -27.78 10.33
C MET A 1 -101.02 -27.42 10.30
N THR A 2 -100.10 -28.33 10.66
CA THR A 2 -98.65 -28.06 10.71
C THR A 2 -97.95 -28.27 9.36
N MET A 3 -98.32 -29.31 8.61
CA MET A 3 -97.67 -29.67 7.35
C MET A 3 -97.71 -28.57 6.27
N ASN A 4 -98.82 -27.86 6.11
CA ASN A 4 -98.92 -26.79 5.11
C ASN A 4 -98.01 -25.60 5.46
N ARG A 5 -97.87 -25.29 6.75
CA ARG A 5 -96.97 -24.23 7.24
C ARG A 5 -95.50 -24.61 7.02
N ASP A 6 -95.15 -25.87 7.29
CA ASP A 6 -93.78 -26.37 7.08
C ASP A 6 -93.40 -26.37 5.58
N LEU A 7 -94.36 -26.69 4.70
CA LEU A 7 -94.17 -26.61 3.24
C LEU A 7 -93.99 -25.16 2.76
N GLU A 8 -94.74 -24.21 3.30
CA GLU A 8 -94.58 -22.78 3.01
C GLU A 8 -93.22 -22.25 3.49
N GLU A 9 -92.78 -22.65 4.69
CA GLU A 9 -91.46 -22.29 5.21
C GLU A 9 -90.32 -22.89 4.38
N LEU A 10 -90.45 -24.16 3.97
CA LEU A 10 -89.48 -24.81 3.10
C LEU A 10 -89.41 -24.13 1.73
N ALA A 11 -90.56 -23.76 1.13
CA ALA A 11 -90.60 -23.03 -0.12
C ALA A 11 -89.91 -21.66 0.00
N ARG A 12 -90.10 -20.96 1.13
CA ARG A 12 -89.41 -19.69 1.41
C ARG A 12 -87.90 -19.88 1.53
N VAL A 13 -87.44 -20.89 2.26
CA VAL A 13 -86.00 -21.18 2.42
C VAL A 13 -85.38 -21.60 1.10
N ALA A 14 -86.05 -22.44 0.31
CA ALA A 14 -85.60 -22.86 -1.01
C ALA A 14 -85.45 -21.66 -1.96
N LYS A 15 -86.43 -20.74 -1.96
CA LYS A 15 -86.37 -19.51 -2.74
C LYS A 15 -85.19 -18.63 -2.32
N ASN A 16 -85.01 -18.41 -1.01
CA ASN A 16 -83.88 -17.64 -0.49
C ASN A 16 -82.52 -18.28 -0.83
N ALA A 17 -82.41 -19.61 -0.73
CA ALA A 17 -81.20 -20.34 -1.10
C ALA A 17 -80.92 -20.21 -2.60
N GLN A 18 -81.95 -20.23 -3.44
CA GLN A 18 -81.80 -20.03 -4.88
C GLN A 18 -81.37 -18.61 -5.24
N GLU A 19 -81.92 -17.59 -4.57
CA GLU A 19 -81.48 -16.20 -4.73
C GLU A 19 -80.04 -15.97 -4.25
N LEU A 20 -79.64 -16.62 -3.16
CA LEU A 20 -78.26 -16.56 -2.67
C LEU A 20 -77.30 -17.26 -3.63
N ARG A 21 -77.71 -18.40 -4.19
CA ARG A 21 -76.92 -19.13 -5.18
C ARG A 21 -76.72 -18.30 -6.45
N THR A 22 -77.77 -17.67 -6.97
CA THR A 22 -77.65 -16.85 -8.19
C THR A 22 -76.72 -15.66 -7.96
N ARG A 23 -76.88 -14.94 -6.84
CA ARG A 23 -75.99 -13.83 -6.46
C ARG A 23 -74.53 -14.26 -6.34
N SER A 24 -74.26 -15.39 -5.68
CA SER A 24 -72.89 -15.89 -5.48
C SER A 24 -72.29 -16.58 -6.71
N SER A 25 -73.12 -16.94 -7.70
CA SER A 25 -72.68 -17.55 -8.97
C SER A 25 -72.33 -16.53 -10.05
N MET A 26 -72.64 -15.25 -9.82
CA MET A 26 -72.31 -14.20 -10.76
C MET A 26 -70.86 -13.77 -10.57
N SER A 27 -70.10 -13.84 -11.66
CA SER A 27 -68.77 -13.25 -11.72
C SER A 27 -68.86 -11.73 -11.51
N LEU A 28 -67.96 -11.20 -10.68
CA LEU A 28 -67.84 -9.75 -10.45
C LEU A 28 -66.90 -9.08 -11.47
N GLY A 29 -66.50 -9.82 -12.50
CA GLY A 29 -65.60 -9.31 -13.54
C GLY A 29 -64.14 -9.31 -13.12
N GLY A 30 -63.74 -10.25 -12.26
CA GLY A 30 -62.35 -10.46 -11.84
C GLY A 30 -61.41 -10.50 -13.05
N GLY A 31 -60.69 -9.40 -13.24
CA GLY A 31 -59.80 -9.23 -14.38
C GLY A 31 -58.68 -10.27 -14.33
N ARG A 32 -58.23 -10.73 -15.50
CA ARG A 32 -57.04 -11.59 -15.64
C ARG A 32 -55.72 -10.85 -15.37
N ASN A 33 -55.81 -9.64 -14.80
CA ASN A 33 -54.68 -8.76 -14.59
C ASN A 33 -54.15 -8.92 -13.17
N LYS A 34 -52.82 -8.84 -13.03
CA LYS A 34 -52.12 -8.89 -11.74
C LYS A 34 -52.63 -7.83 -10.75
N ILE A 35 -52.91 -6.63 -11.25
CA ILE A 35 -53.31 -5.45 -10.45
C ILE A 35 -54.64 -5.68 -9.72
N ASP A 36 -55.52 -6.50 -10.29
CA ASP A 36 -56.87 -6.73 -9.75
C ASP A 36 -56.88 -7.75 -8.61
N LEU A 37 -55.79 -8.52 -8.43
CA LEU A 37 -55.69 -9.57 -7.41
C LEU A 37 -55.79 -9.02 -5.97
N GLY A 38 -55.34 -7.78 -5.75
CA GLY A 38 -55.36 -7.13 -4.44
C GLY A 38 -56.70 -6.50 -4.05
N ASP A 39 -57.69 -6.48 -4.94
CA ASP A 39 -58.99 -5.84 -4.72
C ASP A 39 -60.09 -6.89 -4.49
N PRO A 40 -60.54 -7.11 -3.24
CA PRO A 40 -61.56 -8.11 -2.92
C PRO A 40 -62.89 -7.88 -3.64
N SER A 41 -63.18 -6.65 -4.04
CA SER A 41 -64.46 -6.26 -4.66
C SER A 41 -64.63 -6.82 -6.07
N LYS A 42 -63.53 -7.29 -6.68
CA LYS A 42 -63.50 -7.80 -8.06
C LYS A 42 -63.64 -9.32 -8.14
N TRP A 43 -63.62 -10.03 -7.01
CA TRP A 43 -63.58 -11.48 -6.99
C TRP A 43 -64.83 -12.08 -6.36
N SER A 44 -65.50 -12.94 -7.12
CA SER A 44 -66.57 -13.81 -6.61
C SER A 44 -66.05 -15.24 -6.42
N LEU A 45 -66.83 -16.08 -5.72
CA LEU A 45 -66.53 -17.51 -5.61
C LEU A 45 -66.45 -18.20 -6.98
N SER A 46 -67.25 -17.73 -7.94
CA SER A 46 -67.21 -18.20 -9.34
C SER A 46 -65.92 -17.87 -10.08
N ASP A 47 -65.13 -16.89 -9.62
CA ASP A 47 -63.88 -16.46 -10.26
C ASP A 47 -62.64 -17.17 -9.70
N SER A 48 -62.83 -18.17 -8.83
CA SER A 48 -61.75 -18.95 -8.21
C SER A 48 -60.71 -19.51 -9.20
N PRO A 49 -61.07 -20.11 -10.36
CA PRO A 49 -60.05 -20.62 -11.28
C PRO A 49 -59.23 -19.51 -11.95
N GLN A 50 -59.84 -18.36 -12.24
CA GLN A 50 -59.17 -17.18 -12.78
C GLN A 50 -58.22 -16.58 -11.73
N PHE A 51 -58.66 -16.52 -10.47
CA PHE A 51 -57.83 -16.08 -9.35
C PHE A 51 -56.57 -16.95 -9.21
N GLY A 52 -56.73 -18.28 -9.27
CA GLY A 52 -55.60 -19.20 -9.24
C GLY A 52 -54.63 -19.03 -10.42
N GLN A 53 -55.14 -18.67 -11.60
CA GLN A 53 -54.31 -18.38 -12.76
C GLN A 53 -53.48 -17.10 -12.58
N VAL A 54 -54.06 -16.04 -12.00
CA VAL A 54 -53.34 -14.80 -11.70
C VAL A 54 -52.31 -15.02 -10.59
N MET A 55 -52.61 -15.82 -9.57
CA MET A 55 -51.65 -16.21 -8.52
C MET A 55 -50.40 -16.89 -9.09
N LYS A 56 -50.55 -17.79 -10.07
CA LYS A 56 -49.41 -18.42 -10.76
C LYS A 56 -48.55 -17.42 -11.54
N LEU A 57 -49.09 -16.27 -11.94
CA LEU A 57 -48.28 -15.22 -12.57
C LEU A 57 -47.40 -14.48 -11.56
N TYR A 58 -47.81 -14.42 -10.28
CA TYR A 58 -47.00 -13.89 -9.18
C TYR A 58 -45.93 -14.85 -8.70
N GLU A 59 -46.12 -16.16 -8.86
CA GLU A 59 -45.10 -17.16 -8.55
C GLU A 59 -43.75 -16.83 -9.21
N LYS A 60 -43.78 -16.48 -10.50
CA LYS A 60 -42.59 -16.07 -11.26
C LYS A 60 -41.99 -14.75 -10.76
N ASP A 61 -42.84 -13.80 -10.38
CA ASP A 61 -42.38 -12.51 -9.84
C ASP A 61 -41.73 -12.70 -8.46
N LEU A 62 -42.27 -13.59 -7.63
CA LEU A 62 -41.72 -13.95 -6.33
C LEU A 62 -40.37 -14.66 -6.49
N GLU A 63 -40.27 -15.61 -7.42
CA GLU A 63 -39.00 -16.27 -7.73
C GLU A 63 -37.95 -15.25 -8.20
N TYR A 64 -38.32 -14.35 -9.11
CA TYR A 64 -37.44 -13.27 -9.54
C TYR A 64 -36.98 -12.38 -8.36
N LEU A 65 -37.89 -11.93 -7.52
CA LEU A 65 -37.57 -11.11 -6.35
C LEU A 65 -36.69 -11.85 -5.33
N ASP A 66 -36.88 -13.16 -5.17
CA ASP A 66 -36.06 -14.00 -4.30
C ASP A 66 -34.61 -14.07 -4.79
N THR A 67 -34.43 -14.22 -6.12
CA THR A 67 -33.09 -14.21 -6.74
C THR A 67 -32.41 -12.85 -6.63
N GLU A 68 -33.14 -11.75 -6.85
CA GLU A 68 -32.60 -10.40 -6.72
C GLU A 68 -32.22 -10.09 -5.28
N ARG A 69 -33.05 -10.51 -4.31
CA ARG A 69 -32.74 -10.39 -2.87
C ARG A 69 -31.43 -11.11 -2.54
N GLU A 70 -31.21 -12.32 -3.04
CA GLU A 70 -29.97 -13.06 -2.74
C GLU A 70 -28.75 -12.40 -3.41
N LYS A 71 -28.87 -11.89 -4.64
CA LYS A 71 -27.81 -11.09 -5.28
C LYS A 71 -27.46 -9.84 -4.47
N GLN A 72 -28.46 -9.11 -3.98
CA GLN A 72 -28.25 -7.93 -3.16
C GLN A 72 -27.60 -8.29 -1.82
N ARG A 73 -28.03 -9.39 -1.20
CA ARG A 73 -27.43 -9.91 0.04
C ARG A 73 -25.96 -10.26 -0.15
N GLN A 74 -25.61 -10.87 -1.28
CA GLN A 74 -24.23 -11.19 -1.61
C GLN A 74 -23.36 -9.92 -1.77
N LYS A 75 -23.87 -8.92 -2.52
CA LYS A 75 -23.20 -7.61 -2.65
C LYS A 75 -23.00 -6.92 -1.30
N LEU A 76 -23.98 -6.99 -0.40
CA LEU A 76 -23.85 -6.43 0.94
C LEU A 76 -22.74 -7.11 1.75
N LYS A 77 -22.62 -8.44 1.68
CA LYS A 77 -21.53 -9.18 2.32
C LYS A 77 -20.16 -8.77 1.77
N GLU A 78 -20.05 -8.57 0.45
CA GLU A 78 -18.83 -8.11 -0.21
C GLU A 78 -18.44 -6.70 0.27
N ILE A 79 -19.39 -5.76 0.27
CA ILE A 79 -19.18 -4.41 0.78
C ILE A 79 -18.74 -4.43 2.25
N GLN A 80 -19.36 -5.27 3.08
CA GLN A 80 -19.00 -5.39 4.49
C GLN A 80 -17.57 -5.93 4.67
N SER A 81 -17.18 -6.93 3.86
CA SER A 81 -15.81 -7.47 3.85
C SER A 81 -14.79 -6.41 3.43
N ASP A 82 -15.10 -5.64 2.38
CA ASP A 82 -14.20 -4.58 1.90
C ASP A 82 -14.12 -3.41 2.87
N MET A 83 -15.22 -3.08 3.56
CA MET A 83 -15.22 -2.09 4.63
C MET A 83 -14.32 -2.52 5.79
N LEU A 84 -14.33 -3.81 6.17
CA LEU A 84 -13.43 -4.35 7.19
C LEU A 84 -11.96 -4.23 6.76
N LYS A 85 -11.64 -4.65 5.52
CA LYS A 85 -10.28 -4.53 4.97
C LYS A 85 -9.82 -3.07 4.93
N ALA A 86 -10.68 -2.16 4.50
CA ALA A 86 -10.40 -0.73 4.45
C ALA A 86 -10.18 -0.16 5.86
N GLY A 87 -10.98 -0.60 6.85
CA GLY A 87 -10.80 -0.26 8.26
C GLY A 87 -9.44 -0.70 8.79
N THR A 88 -9.03 -1.93 8.53
CA THR A 88 -7.71 -2.45 8.91
C THR A 88 -6.58 -1.64 8.27
N ARG A 89 -6.65 -1.39 6.95
CA ARG A 89 -5.64 -0.57 6.26
C ARG A 89 -5.57 0.85 6.80
N LYS A 90 -6.72 1.45 7.14
CA LYS A 90 -6.77 2.79 7.75
C LYS A 90 -6.05 2.81 9.09
N GLU A 91 -6.28 1.80 9.94
CA GLU A 91 -5.60 1.69 11.24
C GLU A 91 -4.09 1.41 11.07
N GLU A 92 -3.70 0.58 10.11
CA GLU A 92 -2.29 0.35 9.76
C GLU A 92 -1.60 1.65 9.31
N ILE A 93 -2.24 2.44 8.44
CA ILE A 93 -1.72 3.75 8.02
C ILE A 93 -1.62 4.71 9.21
N ALA A 94 -2.61 4.70 10.11
CA ALA A 94 -2.57 5.53 11.33
C ALA A 94 -1.39 5.12 12.23
N ARG A 95 -1.18 3.82 12.45
CA ARG A 95 -0.03 3.28 13.18
C ARG A 95 1.29 3.64 12.51
N PHE A 96 1.37 3.49 11.19
CA PHE A 96 2.54 3.87 10.40
C PHE A 96 2.84 5.37 10.53
N ASN A 97 1.83 6.22 10.45
CA ASN A 97 2.00 7.66 10.62
C ASN A 97 2.50 8.02 12.02
N ARG A 98 1.92 7.42 13.08
CA ARG A 98 2.43 7.61 14.45
C ARG A 98 3.88 7.15 14.59
N ALA A 99 4.21 6.01 13.99
CA ALA A 99 5.56 5.45 14.04
C ALA A 99 6.56 6.25 13.19
N LYS A 100 6.15 6.91 12.10
CA LYS A 100 7.07 7.76 11.31
C LYS A 100 7.57 8.96 12.12
N ASP A 101 6.76 9.45 13.05
CA ASP A 101 7.09 10.61 13.88
C ASP A 101 8.01 10.22 15.05
N ASP A 102 8.15 8.92 15.33
CA ASP A 102 9.17 8.36 16.22
C ASP A 102 10.53 8.33 15.53
N LYS A 103 11.53 8.98 16.13
CA LYS A 103 12.90 9.08 15.60
C LYS A 103 13.59 7.72 15.43
N GLU A 104 13.38 6.79 16.36
CA GLU A 104 14.04 5.47 16.30
C GLU A 104 13.40 4.61 15.21
N PHE A 105 12.08 4.65 15.09
CA PHE A 105 11.37 3.97 14.03
C PHE A 105 11.64 4.60 12.65
N ALA A 106 11.75 5.93 12.54
CA ALA A 106 12.16 6.59 11.31
C ALA A 106 13.59 6.21 10.87
N LYS A 107 14.51 6.04 11.83
CA LYS A 107 15.87 5.55 11.58
C LYS A 107 15.86 4.10 11.10
N MET A 108 15.08 3.24 11.75
CA MET A 108 14.89 1.84 11.39
C MET A 108 14.22 1.69 10.01
N LEU A 109 13.20 2.50 9.73
CA LEU A 109 12.50 2.50 8.46
C LEU A 109 13.43 2.94 7.34
N ARG A 110 14.19 4.05 7.50
CA ARG A 110 15.18 4.51 6.53
C ARG A 110 16.24 3.45 6.23
N ALA A 111 16.70 2.72 7.25
CA ALA A 111 17.64 1.62 7.08
C ALA A 111 17.04 0.40 6.35
N ARG A 112 15.71 0.25 6.32
CA ARG A 112 15.00 -0.86 5.68
C ARG A 112 14.37 -0.50 4.31
N THR A 113 14.01 0.77 4.10
CA THR A 113 13.54 1.28 2.79
C THR A 113 14.68 1.53 1.82
N LEU A 114 15.87 1.86 2.33
CA LEU A 114 17.09 1.76 1.56
C LEU A 114 17.61 0.33 1.74
N GLY A 115 17.49 -0.50 0.70
CA GLY A 115 18.22 -1.76 0.69
C GLY A 115 19.71 -1.51 0.93
N PRO A 116 20.46 -2.48 1.47
CA PRO A 116 21.88 -2.31 1.80
C PRO A 116 22.67 -1.75 0.60
N GLU A 117 22.34 -2.21 -0.61
CA GLU A 117 22.88 -1.70 -1.87
C GLU A 117 22.61 -0.19 -2.08
N HIS A 118 21.35 0.25 -1.98
CA HIS A 118 20.99 1.66 -2.17
C HIS A 118 21.60 2.59 -1.09
N SER A 119 21.77 2.09 0.13
CA SER A 119 22.43 2.83 1.21
C SER A 119 23.93 3.03 0.95
N GLU A 120 24.58 2.03 0.36
CA GLU A 120 25.98 2.08 -0.06
C GLU A 120 26.16 3.03 -1.24
N THR A 121 25.31 2.93 -2.27
CA THR A 121 25.30 3.84 -3.41
C THR A 121 25.10 5.29 -2.97
N GLN A 122 24.16 5.56 -2.05
CA GLN A 122 23.94 6.89 -1.51
C GLN A 122 25.16 7.42 -0.76
N THR A 123 25.85 6.56 -0.01
CA THR A 123 27.08 6.93 0.69
C THR A 123 28.20 7.25 -0.28
N GLN A 124 28.34 6.48 -1.36
CA GLN A 124 29.33 6.70 -2.41
C GLN A 124 29.07 8.01 -3.18
N LEU A 125 27.81 8.31 -3.50
CA LEU A 125 27.39 9.59 -4.10
C LEU A 125 27.70 10.77 -3.17
N ARG A 126 27.43 10.64 -1.86
CA ARG A 126 27.78 11.71 -0.90
C ARG A 126 29.28 11.95 -0.83
N LYS A 127 30.09 10.89 -0.90
CA LYS A 127 31.56 11.01 -0.95
C LYS A 127 32.02 11.67 -2.25
N SER A 128 31.49 11.26 -3.40
CA SER A 128 31.86 11.85 -4.70
C SER A 128 31.50 13.33 -4.79
N ILE A 129 30.32 13.72 -4.29
CA ILE A 129 29.91 15.14 -4.21
C ILE A 129 30.89 15.97 -3.38
N ARG A 130 31.37 15.45 -2.23
CA ARG A 130 32.36 16.15 -1.42
C ARG A 130 33.68 16.31 -2.17
N THR A 131 34.20 15.24 -2.77
CA THR A 131 35.44 15.29 -3.55
C THR A 131 35.35 16.29 -4.70
N ILE A 132 34.23 16.34 -5.41
CA ILE A 132 33.99 17.31 -6.48
C ILE A 132 33.98 18.73 -5.91
N ARG A 133 33.28 18.97 -4.80
CA ARG A 133 33.25 20.28 -4.13
C ARG A 133 34.63 20.76 -3.72
N ASP A 134 35.44 19.90 -3.10
CA ASP A 134 36.80 20.25 -2.67
C ASP A 134 37.69 20.60 -3.87
N ARG A 135 37.51 19.89 -4.98
CA ARG A 135 38.23 20.15 -6.23
C ARG A 135 37.79 21.47 -6.87
N VAL A 136 36.50 21.79 -6.84
CA VAL A 136 35.97 23.11 -7.27
C VAL A 136 36.59 24.21 -6.41
N GLN A 137 36.57 24.09 -5.08
CA GLN A 137 37.19 25.09 -4.18
C GLN A 137 38.70 25.26 -4.44
N LYS A 138 39.41 24.17 -4.72
CA LYS A 138 40.84 24.22 -5.06
C LYS A 138 41.08 24.93 -6.40
N LEU A 139 40.22 24.70 -7.38
CA LEU A 139 40.28 25.40 -8.67
C LEU A 139 39.95 26.88 -8.54
N GLU A 140 38.93 27.23 -7.76
CA GLU A 140 38.60 28.62 -7.43
C GLU A 140 39.77 29.34 -6.75
N LYS A 141 40.43 28.68 -5.78
CA LYS A 141 41.60 29.24 -5.12
C LYS A 141 42.76 29.49 -6.10
N ARG A 142 43.05 28.52 -6.99
CA ARG A 142 44.08 28.69 -8.03
C ARG A 142 43.74 29.83 -8.98
N LEU A 143 42.48 29.92 -9.42
CA LEU A 143 42.02 31.00 -10.29
C LEU A 143 42.16 32.37 -9.61
N GLN A 144 41.84 32.48 -8.32
CA GLN A 144 42.07 33.71 -7.56
C GLN A 144 43.56 34.06 -7.45
N ASP A 145 44.43 33.08 -7.20
CA ASP A 145 45.87 33.30 -7.12
C ASP A 145 46.45 33.72 -8.48
N ASP A 146 45.99 33.13 -9.58
CA ASP A 146 46.40 33.50 -10.92
C ASP A 146 45.86 34.88 -11.33
N LYS A 147 44.64 35.23 -10.92
CA LYS A 147 44.11 36.60 -11.06
C LYS A 147 44.95 37.61 -10.30
N LYS A 148 45.40 37.29 -9.08
CA LYS A 148 46.32 38.15 -8.30
C LYS A 148 47.65 38.31 -9.02
N LYS A 149 48.27 37.23 -9.48
CA LYS A 149 49.52 37.28 -10.27
C LYS A 149 49.36 38.10 -11.55
N LEU A 150 48.24 37.93 -12.27
CA LEU A 150 47.95 38.72 -13.47
C LEU A 150 47.79 40.20 -13.13
N SER A 151 47.09 40.54 -12.04
CA SER A 151 46.99 41.93 -11.60
C SER A 151 48.35 42.52 -11.20
N GLN A 152 49.24 41.72 -10.59
CA GLN A 152 50.61 42.13 -10.26
C GLN A 152 51.46 42.33 -11.52
N ALA A 153 51.34 41.45 -12.51
CA ALA A 153 52.02 41.55 -13.80
C ALA A 153 51.47 42.70 -14.68
N GLN A 154 50.17 42.99 -14.60
CA GLN A 154 49.57 44.17 -15.23
C GLN A 154 49.93 45.46 -14.51
N SER A 155 50.21 45.40 -13.19
CA SER A 155 50.65 46.54 -12.39
C SER A 155 52.14 46.88 -12.52
N CYS A 156 52.81 46.45 -13.60
CA CYS A 156 54.23 46.71 -13.92
C CYS A 156 54.66 48.19 -13.76
N LYS A 157 54.86 48.60 -12.51
CA LYS A 157 55.91 49.51 -12.08
C LYS A 157 57.04 48.61 -11.60
N PRO A 158 58.18 48.55 -12.31
CA PRO A 158 59.29 47.71 -11.89
C PRO A 158 59.83 48.26 -10.56
N ALA A 159 59.70 47.50 -9.48
CA ALA A 159 60.48 47.76 -8.27
C ALA A 159 61.92 47.32 -8.58
N PHE A 160 62.67 48.23 -9.19
CA PHE A 160 64.12 48.21 -9.25
C PHE A 160 64.65 48.12 -7.82
N ARG A 161 64.92 46.89 -7.34
CA ARG A 161 65.83 46.67 -6.23
C ARG A 161 67.16 46.30 -6.83
N SER A 162 68.04 47.28 -6.97
CA SER A 162 69.47 47.04 -7.16
C SER A 162 70.01 46.27 -5.96
N GLU A 163 70.71 45.17 -6.22
CA GLU A 163 71.54 44.45 -5.27
C GLU A 163 72.64 45.40 -4.76
N SER A 164 72.60 45.77 -3.48
CA SER A 164 73.72 46.47 -2.83
C SER A 164 74.68 45.44 -2.26
N LEU A 165 75.81 45.27 -2.94
CA LEU A 165 77.04 44.67 -2.40
C LEU A 165 77.38 45.26 -1.02
N PRO A 166 77.90 44.42 -0.12
CA PRO A 166 78.99 44.85 0.74
C PRO A 166 80.22 43.97 0.51
N THR A 167 81.25 44.59 -0.06
CA THR A 167 82.65 44.22 0.12
C THR A 167 83.02 44.35 1.60
N PHE A 168 83.45 43.26 2.24
CA PHE A 168 84.75 43.16 2.91
C PHE A 168 85.01 41.71 3.33
N THR A 169 86.06 41.15 2.75
CA THR A 169 86.69 39.90 3.13
C THR A 169 87.33 40.02 4.52
N ARG A 170 87.47 38.88 5.24
CA ARG A 170 88.68 38.43 5.96
C ARG A 170 88.34 37.54 7.17
N ASN A 171 88.33 36.22 6.93
CA ASN A 171 89.19 35.28 7.65
C ASN A 171 89.11 33.91 6.96
N ARG A 172 90.16 33.62 6.20
CA ARG A 172 90.47 32.30 5.68
C ARG A 172 90.90 31.37 6.82
N LEU A 173 90.72 30.08 6.56
CA LEU A 173 91.54 28.94 7.02
C LEU A 173 91.43 28.57 8.50
N ASN A 174 90.76 27.45 8.78
CA ASN A 174 91.46 26.25 9.26
C ASN A 174 90.61 24.97 9.09
N SER A 175 91.21 24.02 8.34
CA SER A 175 91.13 22.55 8.43
C SER A 175 89.78 21.79 8.44
N LEU A 176 89.47 21.15 7.31
CA LEU A 176 88.93 19.77 7.22
C LEU A 176 89.99 18.75 7.68
N PRO A 177 89.75 17.42 7.80
CA PRO A 177 88.50 16.62 7.84
C PRO A 177 88.48 15.58 9.01
N GLU A 178 87.40 14.82 9.23
CA GLU A 178 87.46 13.34 9.34
C GLU A 178 86.11 12.63 9.59
N ARG A 179 85.77 11.75 8.65
CA ARG A 179 85.29 10.34 8.77
C ARG A 179 84.10 9.97 9.70
N ARG A 180 83.03 9.47 9.05
CA ARG A 180 82.06 8.46 9.54
C ARG A 180 82.73 7.05 9.62
N PRO A 181 82.06 5.91 9.92
CA PRO A 181 80.82 5.60 10.66
C PRO A 181 81.02 4.46 11.70
N LEU A 182 79.98 4.05 12.45
CA LEU A 182 79.86 2.64 12.86
C LEU A 182 78.43 2.11 12.75
N ILE A 183 78.37 0.88 12.29
CA ILE A 183 77.23 0.07 11.84
C ILE A 183 76.81 -0.85 13.00
N GLN A 184 75.52 -1.13 13.13
CA GLN A 184 75.01 -2.44 13.58
C GLN A 184 73.66 -2.67 12.89
N LEU A 185 73.61 -3.44 11.79
CA LEU A 185 73.33 -4.90 11.71
C LEU A 185 71.94 -5.26 12.29
N ILE A 186 70.92 -5.55 11.47
CA ILE A 186 70.60 -6.87 10.81
C ILE A 186 70.29 -7.91 11.91
N ALA A 187 69.15 -8.62 12.01
CA ALA A 187 68.27 -9.23 11.00
C ALA A 187 66.91 -9.69 11.63
N PRO A 188 65.99 -10.26 10.81
CA PRO A 188 64.62 -10.64 11.16
C PRO A 188 64.47 -12.14 11.51
N THR A 189 63.34 -12.50 12.12
CA THR A 189 62.79 -13.86 12.27
C THR A 189 61.27 -13.71 12.41
N GLU A 190 60.39 -14.61 11.98
CA GLU A 190 60.39 -15.68 11.00
C GLU A 190 58.91 -15.99 10.77
N ILE A 191 58.62 -16.59 9.61
CA ILE A 191 57.29 -17.06 9.18
C ILE A 191 57.08 -18.49 9.71
N SER A 192 55.92 -18.76 10.32
CA SER A 192 55.25 -20.07 10.36
C SER A 192 54.00 -19.96 11.24
N SER A 193 52.92 -20.70 11.08
CA SER A 193 52.45 -21.66 10.09
C SER A 193 51.02 -21.97 10.55
N SER A 194 50.10 -22.07 9.60
CA SER A 194 48.98 -23.03 9.53
C SER A 194 48.41 -23.60 10.84
N GLN A 195 47.11 -23.44 11.05
CA GLN A 195 46.26 -24.58 11.42
C GLN A 195 44.80 -24.37 10.96
N SER A 196 44.43 -25.19 9.97
CA SER A 196 43.07 -25.63 9.71
C SER A 196 42.53 -26.39 10.92
N THR A 197 41.29 -26.10 11.33
CA THR A 197 40.36 -27.15 11.73
C THR A 197 38.97 -26.82 11.21
N SER A 198 38.53 -27.66 10.30
CA SER A 198 37.14 -27.99 10.02
C SER A 198 36.34 -28.17 11.31
N ASN A 199 35.11 -27.66 11.36
CA ASN A 199 34.06 -28.44 12.00
C ASN A 199 32.71 -28.24 11.29
N GLN A 200 32.19 -29.38 10.84
CA GLN A 200 30.87 -29.56 10.28
C GLN A 200 29.79 -29.39 11.36
N ASN A 201 28.54 -29.45 10.89
CA ASN A 201 27.36 -29.97 11.59
C ASN A 201 26.53 -28.97 12.41
N ARG A 202 25.44 -28.46 11.81
CA ARG A 202 24.10 -29.08 11.88
C ARG A 202 23.03 -28.16 11.31
N SER A 203 22.37 -28.62 10.25
CA SER A 203 20.99 -28.22 9.93
C SER A 203 20.03 -28.72 11.01
N PRO A 204 18.88 -28.07 11.16
CA PRO A 204 17.64 -28.82 11.21
C PRO A 204 16.62 -28.24 10.24
N GLY A 205 16.19 -29.08 9.29
CA GLY A 205 15.02 -28.83 8.47
C GLY A 205 13.73 -29.09 9.24
N TRP A 206 12.65 -28.43 8.83
CA TRP A 206 11.26 -28.79 9.12
C TRP A 206 10.37 -28.38 7.92
N PRO A 207 9.19 -29.00 7.76
CA PRO A 207 8.84 -29.71 6.52
C PRO A 207 7.78 -29.04 5.64
N HIS A 208 7.62 -29.64 4.47
CA HIS A 208 6.45 -29.54 3.59
C HIS A 208 5.12 -29.70 4.35
N ALA A 209 4.15 -28.86 4.00
CA ALA A 209 2.73 -29.15 4.15
C ALA A 209 2.05 -28.94 2.78
N LEU A 210 1.70 -30.07 2.17
CA LEU A 210 0.68 -30.23 1.13
C LEU A 210 -0.63 -30.63 1.80
N GLY A 211 -1.76 -30.19 1.23
CA GLY A 211 -3.12 -30.58 1.58
C GLY A 211 -4.00 -29.34 1.77
N SER A 212 -5.14 -29.15 1.10
CA SER A 212 -5.92 -29.98 0.18
C SER A 212 -6.72 -29.05 -0.74
#